data_AF-A0A2R6R0U2-F1
#
_entry.id   AF-A0A2R6R0U2-F1
#
_cell.length_a   1.000
_cell.length_b   1.000
_cell.length_c   1.000
_cell.angle_alpha   90.00
_cell.angle_beta   90.00
_cell.angle_gamma   90.00
#
_symmetry.space_group_name_H-M   'P 1'
#
loop_
_entity.id
_entity.type
_entity.pdbx_description
1 polymer ?
#
loop_
_entity_poly.entity_id
_entity_poly.type
_entity_poly.pdbx_seq_one_letter_code
_entity_poly.pdbx_strand_id
1 'polypeptide(L)'
;MVTVAAMAGPRKTSSSSKRPALLHLVGAAAIFSLIVFAIQSSLFIGTKKLDTNREEVRILSDFQAHVQQCVANRGLGLHAHIIDHCKLILKFPGSTNSIWYNEQFKIFEPLEYNYDVCEAILLWEQYRNMTTVLTREYLDARPDGWLEYAAKRIAQLGADKCYNRSLCEEHLNIILPAKPPFHPRQFKTCAVVGNSGDLLKMEFGEEIDIHDAVIRDNEAPR
;
A
#
# COMPACT_ATOMS: atom_id res chain seq x y z
N MET A 1 32.09 -77.85 -4.67
CA MET A 1 31.21 -77.32 -3.60
C MET A 1 31.92 -76.13 -2.98
N VAL A 2 31.38 -74.92 -3.23
CA VAL A 2 31.60 -73.58 -2.61
C VAL A 2 33.03 -73.02 -2.39
N THR A 3 33.24 -71.85 -3.03
CA THR A 3 34.17 -70.69 -2.78
C THR A 3 35.69 -70.87 -2.85
N VAL A 4 36.38 -69.95 -3.57
CA VAL A 4 37.42 -69.03 -3.06
C VAL A 4 37.57 -67.81 -4.01
N ALA A 5 37.98 -66.70 -3.42
CA ALA A 5 38.13 -65.33 -3.89
C ALA A 5 39.25 -65.02 -4.91
N ALA A 6 39.13 -63.81 -5.48
CA ALA A 6 40.17 -62.84 -5.89
C ALA A 6 41.24 -63.22 -6.93
N MET A 7 41.38 -62.42 -7.99
CA MET A 7 42.44 -61.40 -8.13
C MET A 7 42.42 -60.77 -9.53
N ALA A 8 42.47 -59.44 -9.57
CA ALA A 8 42.67 -58.66 -10.77
C ALA A 8 44.15 -58.68 -11.19
N GLY A 9 44.43 -59.03 -12.43
CA GLY A 9 45.74 -58.85 -13.07
C GLY A 9 45.78 -57.56 -13.90
N PRO A 10 46.89 -56.80 -13.95
CA PRO A 10 46.97 -55.62 -14.79
C PRO A 10 47.51 -55.99 -16.19
N ARG A 11 46.84 -55.50 -17.24
CA ARG A 11 47.46 -55.30 -18.56
C ARG A 11 47.18 -53.87 -19.05
N LYS A 12 48.24 -53.06 -19.06
CA LYS A 12 48.40 -51.91 -19.97
C LYS A 12 48.45 -52.47 -21.41
N THR A 13 48.03 -51.83 -22.48
CA THR A 13 48.14 -50.43 -22.93
C THR A 13 47.13 -50.21 -24.08
N SER A 14 46.71 -48.96 -24.31
CA SER A 14 46.75 -48.31 -25.64
C SER A 14 46.11 -46.93 -25.56
N SER A 15 46.94 -45.89 -25.69
CA SER A 15 46.50 -44.51 -25.85
C SER A 15 46.14 -44.26 -27.31
N SER A 16 44.94 -43.76 -27.60
CA SER A 16 44.68 -43.03 -28.83
C SER A 16 43.80 -41.80 -28.59
N SER A 17 44.37 -40.64 -28.95
CA SER A 17 43.75 -39.40 -29.42
C SER A 17 42.32 -39.07 -28.96
N LYS A 18 42.16 -38.45 -27.78
CA LYS A 18 40.90 -37.78 -27.36
C LYS A 18 41.07 -36.34 -26.89
N ARG A 19 42.28 -35.79 -26.92
CA ARG A 19 42.57 -34.43 -26.42
C ARG A 19 42.05 -33.27 -27.30
N PRO A 20 42.05 -33.32 -28.66
CA PRO A 20 41.63 -32.17 -29.44
C PRO A 20 40.11 -31.94 -29.41
N ALA A 21 39.31 -33.00 -29.37
CA ALA A 21 37.85 -32.90 -29.36
C ALA A 21 37.29 -32.25 -28.08
N LEU A 22 37.88 -32.55 -26.92
CA LEU A 22 37.46 -31.96 -25.64
C LEU A 22 37.74 -30.46 -25.59
N LEU A 23 38.90 -30.02 -26.10
CA LEU A 23 39.28 -28.61 -26.19
C LEU A 23 38.33 -27.82 -27.10
N HIS A 24 37.94 -28.40 -28.24
CA HIS A 24 36.93 -27.78 -29.12
C HIS A 24 35.54 -27.71 -28.48
N LEU A 25 35.13 -28.73 -27.72
CA LEU A 25 33.85 -28.73 -27.00
C LEU A 25 33.81 -27.70 -25.88
N VAL A 26 34.88 -27.58 -25.08
CA VAL A 26 34.99 -26.57 -24.02
C VAL A 26 35.04 -25.15 -24.62
N GLY A 27 35.78 -24.97 -25.72
CA GLY A 27 35.79 -23.70 -26.46
C GLY A 27 34.41 -23.33 -27.01
N ALA A 28 33.70 -24.28 -27.62
CA ALA A 28 32.35 -24.06 -28.13
C ALA A 28 31.35 -23.75 -27.00
N ALA A 29 31.44 -24.43 -25.86
CA ALA A 29 30.59 -24.17 -24.71
C ALA A 29 30.85 -22.78 -24.09
N ALA A 30 32.12 -22.35 -24.04
CA ALA A 30 32.47 -21.02 -23.56
C ALA A 30 31.97 -19.91 -24.50
N ILE A 31 32.13 -20.10 -25.81
CA ILE A 31 31.60 -19.17 -26.82
C ILE A 31 30.08 -19.11 -26.76
N PHE A 32 29.40 -20.25 -26.66
CA PHE A 32 27.94 -20.30 -26.54
C PHE A 32 27.47 -19.61 -25.26
N SER A 33 28.16 -19.82 -24.13
CA SER A 33 27.84 -19.14 -22.86
C SER A 33 28.03 -17.62 -22.97
N LEU A 34 29.09 -17.16 -23.64
CA LEU A 34 29.32 -15.73 -23.88
C LEU A 34 28.27 -15.12 -24.81
N ILE A 35 27.86 -15.85 -25.85
CA ILE A 35 26.81 -15.41 -26.78
C ILE A 35 25.47 -15.33 -26.06
N VAL A 36 25.10 -16.34 -25.26
CA VAL A 36 23.88 -16.31 -24.45
C VAL A 36 23.92 -15.16 -23.44
N PHE A 37 25.04 -14.95 -22.76
CA PHE A 37 25.21 -13.84 -21.83
C PHE A 37 25.09 -12.47 -22.53
N ALA A 38 25.67 -12.31 -23.73
CA ALA A 38 25.57 -11.09 -24.53
C ALA A 38 24.15 -10.84 -25.06
N ILE A 39 23.43 -11.90 -25.48
CA ILE A 39 22.03 -11.82 -25.93
C ILE A 39 21.11 -11.50 -24.75
N GLN A 40 21.29 -12.14 -23.59
CA GLN A 40 20.53 -11.80 -22.38
C GLN A 40 20.82 -10.38 -21.92
N SER A 41 22.08 -9.94 -21.95
CA SER A 41 22.45 -8.56 -21.61
C SER A 41 21.83 -7.55 -22.57
N SER A 42 21.91 -7.78 -23.88
CA SER A 42 21.37 -6.84 -24.88
C SER A 42 19.85 -6.79 -24.93
N LEU A 43 19.16 -7.88 -24.59
CA LEU A 43 17.68 -7.90 -24.52
C LEU A 43 17.13 -7.39 -23.18
N PHE A 44 17.92 -7.38 -22.09
CA PHE A 44 17.48 -6.93 -20.76
C PHE A 44 18.05 -5.57 -20.30
N ILE A 45 18.97 -4.93 -21.04
CA ILE A 45 19.55 -3.64 -20.63
C ILE A 45 18.71 -2.45 -21.13
N GLY A 46 17.84 -1.96 -20.24
CA GLY A 46 17.81 -0.54 -19.87
C GLY A 46 16.85 0.42 -20.59
N THR A 47 16.41 0.16 -21.82
CA THR A 47 15.63 1.17 -22.58
C THR A 47 14.17 1.28 -22.15
N LYS A 48 13.47 0.15 -21.94
CA LYS A 48 12.07 0.17 -21.48
C LYS A 48 11.90 0.74 -20.06
N LYS A 49 12.82 0.41 -19.14
CA LYS A 49 12.72 0.84 -17.73
C LYS A 49 12.91 2.36 -17.57
N LEU A 50 13.76 2.98 -18.38
CA LEU A 50 14.02 4.42 -18.30
C LEU A 50 12.83 5.24 -18.83
N ASP A 51 12.22 4.79 -19.94
CA ASP A 51 11.08 5.46 -20.57
C ASP A 51 9.81 5.34 -19.71
N THR A 52 9.54 4.15 -19.16
CA THR A 52 8.43 3.94 -18.21
C THR A 52 8.59 4.78 -16.95
N ASN A 53 9.79 4.88 -16.39
CA ASN A 53 10.05 5.72 -15.21
C ASN A 53 9.83 7.21 -15.51
N ARG A 54 10.18 7.68 -16.72
CA ARG A 54 9.95 9.07 -17.11
C ARG A 54 8.47 9.40 -17.23
N GLU A 55 7.67 8.50 -17.79
CA GLU A 55 6.23 8.68 -17.90
C GLU A 55 5.54 8.63 -16.53
N GLU A 56 5.91 7.67 -15.68
CA GLU A 56 5.39 7.57 -14.30
C GLU A 56 5.70 8.84 -13.49
N VAL A 57 6.92 9.36 -13.59
CA VAL A 57 7.33 10.63 -12.97
C VAL A 57 6.49 11.80 -13.48
N ARG A 58 6.17 11.83 -14.78
CA ARG A 58 5.34 12.87 -15.37
C ARG A 58 3.90 12.80 -14.84
N ILE A 59 3.29 11.62 -14.83
CA ILE A 59 1.94 11.41 -14.31
C ILE A 59 1.84 11.88 -12.86
N LEU A 60 2.85 11.53 -12.05
CA LEU A 60 2.89 11.92 -10.64
C LEU A 60 3.07 13.44 -10.47
N SER A 61 3.93 14.07 -11.26
CA SER A 61 4.08 15.53 -11.29
C SER A 61 2.78 16.23 -11.69
N ASP A 62 2.09 15.72 -12.72
CA ASP A 62 0.81 16.28 -13.18
C ASP A 62 -0.27 16.13 -12.08
N PHE A 63 -0.28 15.00 -11.38
CA PHE A 63 -1.18 14.79 -10.25
C PHE A 63 -0.89 15.75 -9.09
N GLN A 64 0.37 15.92 -8.71
CA GLN A 64 0.76 16.89 -7.68
C GLN A 64 0.38 18.33 -8.05
N ALA A 65 0.52 18.71 -9.31
CA ALA A 65 0.09 20.03 -9.79
C ALA A 65 -1.44 20.22 -9.62
N HIS A 66 -2.23 19.19 -9.92
CA HIS A 66 -3.68 19.23 -9.65
C HIS A 66 -3.99 19.34 -8.16
N VAL A 67 -3.28 18.61 -7.29
CA VAL A 67 -3.44 18.74 -5.83
C VAL A 67 -3.11 20.16 -5.39
N GLN A 68 -2.02 20.75 -5.88
CA GLN A 68 -1.65 22.11 -5.57
C GLN A 68 -2.72 23.12 -6.00
N GLN A 69 -3.25 22.97 -7.21
CA GLN A 69 -4.33 23.83 -7.71
C GLN A 69 -5.61 23.67 -6.88
N CYS A 70 -5.96 22.45 -6.49
CA CYS A 70 -7.10 22.17 -5.63
C CYS A 70 -6.96 22.88 -4.27
N VAL A 71 -5.79 22.73 -3.62
CA VAL A 71 -5.51 23.41 -2.35
C VAL A 71 -5.55 24.93 -2.49
N ALA A 72 -5.00 25.49 -3.58
CA ALA A 72 -5.06 26.93 -3.80
C ALA A 72 -6.49 27.45 -3.98
N ASN A 73 -7.34 26.69 -4.69
CA ASN A 73 -8.71 27.11 -5.00
C ASN A 73 -9.71 26.81 -3.87
N ARG A 74 -9.50 25.75 -3.09
CA ARG A 74 -10.48 25.20 -2.14
C ARG A 74 -9.94 25.05 -0.71
N GLY A 75 -8.64 25.24 -0.50
CA GLY A 75 -7.98 25.06 0.79
C GLY A 75 -8.06 26.24 1.75
N LEU A 76 -8.99 27.18 1.54
CA LEU A 76 -9.26 28.31 2.45
C LEU A 76 -8.01 29.11 2.86
N GLY A 77 -7.14 29.38 1.89
CA GLY A 77 -5.89 30.13 2.12
C GLY A 77 -4.66 29.25 2.37
N LEU A 78 -4.81 27.93 2.46
CA LEU A 78 -3.66 27.02 2.42
C LEU A 78 -2.94 27.07 1.08
N HIS A 79 -1.64 26.80 1.12
CA HIS A 79 -0.79 26.66 -0.05
C HIS A 79 -0.09 25.30 -0.03
N ALA A 80 -0.07 24.60 -1.16
CA ALA A 80 0.73 23.40 -1.31
C ALA A 80 2.04 23.74 -2.03
N HIS A 81 3.17 23.41 -1.43
CA HIS A 81 4.50 23.60 -2.00
C HIS A 81 5.13 22.25 -2.34
N ILE A 82 5.31 21.96 -3.62
CA ILE A 82 5.90 20.71 -4.10
C ILE A 82 7.40 20.71 -3.77
N ILE A 83 7.88 19.65 -3.12
CA ILE A 83 9.29 19.50 -2.71
C ILE A 83 10.01 18.55 -3.65
N ASP A 84 9.40 17.41 -3.92
CA ASP A 84 9.90 16.38 -4.82
C ASP A 84 8.72 15.63 -5.46
N HIS A 85 9.03 14.58 -6.22
CA HIS A 85 8.04 13.78 -6.94
C HIS A 85 6.93 13.20 -6.06
N CYS A 86 7.17 12.94 -4.78
CA CYS A 86 6.18 12.35 -3.88
C CYS A 86 5.68 13.33 -2.81
N LYS A 87 6.50 14.31 -2.43
CA LYS A 87 6.25 15.12 -1.24
C LYS A 87 5.85 16.55 -1.59
N LEU A 88 4.82 17.01 -0.89
CA LEU A 88 4.44 18.42 -0.83
C LEU A 88 4.30 18.86 0.63
N ILE A 89 4.46 20.15 0.87
CA ILE A 89 4.20 20.77 2.17
C ILE A 89 2.95 21.63 2.05
N LEU A 90 1.94 21.33 2.87
CA LEU A 90 0.79 22.18 3.06
C LEU A 90 1.14 23.27 4.07
N LYS A 91 1.04 24.54 3.66
CA LYS A 91 1.44 25.71 4.44
C LYS A 91 0.26 26.63 4.65
N PHE A 92 0.13 27.13 5.88
CA PHE A 92 -0.75 28.25 6.17
C PHE A 92 -0.15 29.56 5.59
N PRO A 93 -0.98 30.60 5.40
CA PRO A 93 -0.48 31.93 5.04
C PRO A 93 0.60 32.40 6.03
N GLY A 94 1.67 33.04 5.56
CA GLY A 94 2.79 33.46 6.42
C GLY A 94 2.45 34.49 7.51
N SER A 95 1.28 35.13 7.43
CA SER A 95 0.74 36.00 8.47
C SER A 95 0.00 35.25 9.59
N THR A 96 -0.15 33.93 9.47
CA THR A 96 -0.87 33.10 10.43
C THR A 96 0.01 32.85 11.66
N ASN A 97 -0.55 33.02 12.84
CA ASN A 97 0.08 32.64 14.10
C ASN A 97 -0.58 31.38 14.66
N SER A 98 0.20 30.41 15.10
CA SER A 98 -0.34 29.24 15.78
C SER A 98 -0.76 29.63 17.19
N ILE A 99 -2.08 29.63 17.44
CA ILE A 99 -2.67 29.92 18.75
C ILE A 99 -3.13 28.65 19.47
N TRP A 100 -3.21 27.53 18.74
CA TRP A 100 -3.70 26.26 19.29
C TRP A 100 -2.55 25.51 19.96
N TYR A 101 -2.62 25.41 21.28
CA TYR A 101 -1.62 24.73 22.10
C TYR A 101 -2.05 23.28 22.37
N ASN A 102 -1.22 22.33 21.94
CA ASN A 102 -1.47 20.93 22.21
C ASN A 102 -1.00 20.57 23.64
N GLU A 103 -1.95 20.30 24.52
CA GLU A 103 -1.67 19.99 25.93
C GLU A 103 -0.92 18.66 26.15
N GLN A 104 -1.04 17.70 25.24
CA GLN A 104 -0.37 16.41 25.35
C GLN A 104 1.11 16.51 24.99
N PHE A 105 1.42 17.21 23.90
CA PHE A 105 2.78 17.32 23.37
C PHE A 105 3.52 18.59 23.84
N LYS A 106 2.82 19.50 24.53
CA LYS A 106 3.34 20.78 25.04
C LYS A 106 3.95 21.68 23.96
N ILE A 107 3.40 21.60 22.74
CA ILE A 107 3.81 22.40 21.58
C ILE A 107 2.57 23.04 20.93
N PHE A 108 2.78 24.21 20.33
CA PHE A 108 1.78 24.79 19.43
C PHE A 108 1.67 23.95 18.16
N GLU A 109 0.47 23.86 17.60
CA GLU A 109 0.28 23.15 16.34
C GLU A 109 1.13 23.78 15.23
N PRO A 110 1.77 22.95 14.38
CA PRO A 110 2.60 23.47 13.31
C PRO A 110 1.75 24.17 12.25
N LEU A 111 2.37 25.12 11.55
CA LEU A 111 1.76 25.83 10.41
C LEU A 111 2.19 25.25 9.06
N GLU A 112 2.96 24.16 9.08
CA GLU A 112 3.42 23.43 7.91
C GLU A 112 3.26 21.93 8.14
N TYR A 113 2.67 21.23 7.17
CA TYR A 113 2.40 19.80 7.24
C TYR A 113 2.98 19.11 6.01
N ASN A 114 3.83 18.10 6.24
CA ASN A 114 4.35 17.27 5.17
C ASN A 114 3.27 16.29 4.71
N TYR A 115 3.09 16.18 3.41
CA TYR A 115 2.15 15.26 2.79
C TYR A 115 2.86 14.44 1.71
N ASP A 116 2.85 13.12 1.88
CA ASP A 116 3.43 12.17 0.93
C ASP A 116 2.32 11.61 0.03
N VAL A 117 2.30 12.11 -1.20
CA VAL A 117 1.33 11.75 -2.24
C VAL A 117 1.50 10.29 -2.67
N CYS A 118 2.73 9.79 -2.70
CA CYS A 118 3.01 8.40 -3.09
C CYS A 118 2.51 7.43 -2.02
N GLU A 119 2.77 7.73 -0.74
CA GLU A 119 2.23 6.95 0.37
C GLU A 119 0.70 6.94 0.34
N ALA A 120 0.07 8.10 0.10
CA ALA A 120 -1.39 8.20 -0.01
C ALA A 120 -1.95 7.35 -1.17
N ILE A 121 -1.29 7.35 -2.34
CA ILE A 121 -1.70 6.52 -3.49
C ILE A 121 -1.53 5.02 -3.17
N LEU A 122 -0.41 4.63 -2.56
CA LEU A 122 -0.18 3.23 -2.16
C LEU A 122 -1.22 2.76 -1.15
N LEU A 123 -1.55 3.62 -0.18
CA LEU A 123 -2.61 3.36 0.79
C LEU A 123 -3.96 3.22 0.07
N TRP A 124 -4.28 4.12 -0.86
CA TRP A 124 -5.50 4.01 -1.66
C TRP A 124 -5.59 2.68 -2.40
N GLU A 125 -4.52 2.26 -3.10
CA GLU A 125 -4.50 0.97 -3.81
C GLU A 125 -4.69 -0.23 -2.87
N GLN A 126 -4.15 -0.16 -1.65
CA GLN A 126 -4.34 -1.20 -0.66
C GLN A 126 -5.80 -1.30 -0.18
N TYR A 127 -6.48 -0.16 0.00
CA TYR A 127 -7.79 -0.12 0.64
C TYR A 127 -8.98 0.09 -0.31
N ARG A 128 -8.75 0.44 -1.58
CA ARG A 128 -9.83 0.76 -2.56
C ARG A 128 -10.83 -0.38 -2.81
N ASN A 129 -10.40 -1.62 -2.58
CA ASN A 129 -11.23 -2.81 -2.75
C ASN A 129 -11.64 -3.44 -1.41
N MET A 130 -11.34 -2.79 -0.28
CA MET A 130 -11.79 -3.21 1.03
C MET A 130 -13.15 -2.59 1.36
N THR A 131 -13.94 -3.30 2.17
CA THR A 131 -15.12 -2.71 2.80
C THR A 131 -14.68 -1.77 3.92
N THR A 132 -15.17 -0.53 3.91
CA THR A 132 -14.94 0.46 4.98
C THR A 132 -15.65 0.09 6.27
N VAL A 133 -16.74 -0.68 6.17
CA VAL A 133 -17.49 -1.19 7.31
C VAL A 133 -16.99 -2.60 7.63
N LEU A 134 -16.65 -2.84 8.90
CA LEU A 134 -16.36 -4.19 9.35
C LEU A 134 -17.63 -5.03 9.25
N THR A 135 -17.55 -6.16 8.56
CA THR A 135 -18.68 -7.08 8.34
C THR A 135 -18.40 -8.44 8.95
N ARG A 136 -19.47 -9.23 9.18
CA ARG A 136 -19.35 -10.64 9.56
C ARG A 136 -18.58 -11.44 8.51
N GLU A 137 -18.91 -11.26 7.24
CA GLU A 137 -18.22 -11.96 6.13
C GLU A 137 -16.70 -11.67 6.11
N TYR A 138 -16.27 -10.47 6.52
CA TYR A 138 -14.85 -10.13 6.61
C TYR A 138 -14.16 -10.92 7.73
N LEU A 139 -14.82 -11.08 8.89
CA LEU A 139 -14.31 -11.91 9.98
C LEU A 139 -14.27 -13.40 9.60
N ASP A 140 -15.25 -13.86 8.82
CA ASP A 140 -15.32 -15.25 8.32
C ASP A 140 -14.22 -15.55 7.30
N ALA A 141 -13.89 -14.60 6.43
CA ALA A 141 -12.87 -14.79 5.38
C ALA A 141 -11.43 -14.55 5.87
N ARG A 142 -11.25 -13.84 6.99
CA ARG A 142 -9.92 -13.47 7.50
C ARG A 142 -9.33 -14.62 8.35
N PRO A 143 -8.08 -15.04 8.09
CA PRO A 143 -7.34 -15.92 9.01
C PRO A 143 -7.30 -15.32 10.42
N ASP A 144 -7.68 -16.11 11.42
CA ASP A 144 -7.82 -15.67 12.82
C ASP A 144 -8.73 -14.44 13.02
N GLY A 145 -9.64 -14.18 12.07
CA GLY A 145 -10.56 -13.06 12.09
C GLY A 145 -11.46 -13.08 13.33
N TRP A 146 -12.04 -14.23 13.64
CA TRP A 146 -12.80 -14.40 14.88
C TRP A 146 -11.91 -14.48 16.11
N LEU A 147 -10.87 -15.31 16.08
CA LEU A 147 -10.07 -15.61 17.28
C LEU A 147 -9.37 -14.36 17.85
N GLU A 148 -8.71 -13.56 16.99
CA GLU A 148 -7.87 -12.44 17.45
C GLU A 148 -8.45 -11.09 17.06
N TYR A 149 -8.93 -10.93 15.82
CA TYR A 149 -9.36 -9.62 15.35
C TYR A 149 -10.70 -9.19 15.96
N ALA A 150 -11.67 -10.10 16.06
CA ALA A 150 -12.96 -9.83 16.70
C ALA A 150 -12.80 -9.53 18.19
N ALA A 151 -11.92 -10.28 18.89
CA ALA A 151 -11.63 -10.05 20.31
C ALA A 151 -11.16 -8.62 20.59
N LYS A 152 -10.28 -8.06 19.74
CA LYS A 152 -9.84 -6.66 19.85
C LYS A 152 -10.99 -5.65 19.78
N ARG A 153 -12.10 -5.97 19.11
CA ARG A 153 -13.27 -5.10 18.99
C ARG A 153 -14.18 -5.14 20.21
N ILE A 154 -14.16 -6.22 20.96
CA ILE A 154 -14.91 -6.40 22.22
C ILE A 154 -14.00 -6.43 23.45
N ALA A 155 -12.74 -5.99 23.32
CA ALA A 155 -11.76 -6.10 24.39
C ALA A 155 -12.16 -5.34 25.66
N GLN A 156 -12.97 -4.28 25.53
CA GLN A 156 -13.56 -3.55 26.66
C GLN A 156 -14.52 -4.42 27.48
N LEU A 157 -15.04 -5.53 26.92
CA LEU A 157 -15.87 -6.53 27.60
C LEU A 157 -15.03 -7.62 28.29
N GLY A 158 -13.69 -7.50 28.30
CA GLY A 158 -12.79 -8.39 29.04
C GLY A 158 -12.31 -9.63 28.28
N ALA A 159 -12.57 -9.74 26.97
CA ALA A 159 -12.08 -10.84 26.15
C ALA A 159 -10.72 -10.49 25.49
N ASP A 160 -9.68 -11.28 25.78
CA ASP A 160 -8.37 -11.20 25.13
C ASP A 160 -8.35 -11.91 23.77
N LYS A 161 -9.05 -13.05 23.68
CA LYS A 161 -9.30 -13.83 22.45
C LYS A 161 -10.71 -14.41 22.45
N CYS A 162 -11.23 -14.68 21.26
CA CYS A 162 -12.51 -15.36 21.07
C CYS A 162 -12.32 -16.88 20.99
N TYR A 163 -11.93 -17.52 22.10
CA TYR A 163 -11.82 -18.98 22.17
C TYR A 163 -13.16 -19.66 21.91
N ASN A 164 -14.24 -19.08 22.42
CA ASN A 164 -15.61 -19.46 22.10
C ASN A 164 -16.19 -18.48 21.08
N ARG A 165 -16.24 -18.90 19.81
CA ARG A 165 -16.75 -18.10 18.70
C ARG A 165 -18.18 -17.64 18.92
N SER A 166 -19.06 -18.50 19.47
CA SER A 166 -20.49 -18.19 19.63
C SER A 166 -20.72 -16.99 20.55
N LEU A 167 -19.94 -16.85 21.61
CA LEU A 167 -20.04 -15.74 22.54
C LEU A 167 -19.66 -14.40 21.87
N CYS A 168 -18.57 -14.41 21.10
CA CYS A 168 -18.16 -13.22 20.35
C CYS A 168 -19.15 -12.87 19.22
N GLU A 169 -19.72 -13.89 18.58
CA GLU A 169 -20.78 -13.70 17.60
C GLU A 169 -22.02 -13.05 18.21
N GLU A 170 -22.46 -13.48 19.39
CA GLU A 170 -23.63 -12.88 20.04
C GLU A 170 -23.44 -11.38 20.30
N HIS A 171 -22.28 -10.97 20.79
CA HIS A 171 -21.96 -9.56 21.01
C HIS A 171 -21.83 -8.77 19.70
N LEU A 172 -21.20 -9.36 18.68
CA LEU A 172 -20.91 -8.65 17.44
C LEU A 172 -22.05 -8.67 16.42
N ASN A 173 -22.93 -9.68 16.43
CA ASN A 173 -24.05 -9.78 15.48
C ASN A 173 -25.08 -8.64 15.66
N ILE A 174 -25.14 -8.04 16.84
CA ILE A 174 -25.99 -6.87 17.11
C ILE A 174 -25.43 -5.61 16.43
N ILE A 175 -24.11 -5.55 16.22
CA ILE A 175 -23.39 -4.34 15.81
C ILE A 175 -22.94 -4.42 14.34
N LEU A 176 -22.45 -5.59 13.92
CA LEU A 176 -21.84 -5.79 12.61
C LEU A 176 -22.86 -6.29 11.58
N PRO A 177 -22.96 -5.63 10.42
CA PRO A 177 -23.75 -6.17 9.33
C PRO A 177 -23.13 -7.46 8.79
N ALA A 178 -23.98 -8.36 8.29
CA ALA A 178 -23.52 -9.63 7.73
C ALA A 178 -22.67 -9.44 6.46
N LYS A 179 -23.03 -8.46 5.63
CA LYS A 179 -22.44 -8.12 4.32
C LYS A 179 -22.19 -6.61 4.23
N PRO A 180 -21.39 -6.11 3.28
CA PRO A 180 -21.05 -4.70 3.18
C PRO A 180 -22.32 -3.93 2.83
N PRO A 181 -22.77 -2.99 3.68
CA PRO A 181 -24.08 -2.34 3.51
C PRO A 181 -24.16 -1.46 2.26
N PHE A 182 -23.01 -1.13 1.68
CA PHE A 182 -22.90 -0.27 0.51
C PHE A 182 -22.38 -1.00 -0.73
N HIS A 183 -22.22 -2.33 -0.75
CA HIS A 183 -21.84 -3.02 -2.00
C HIS A 183 -23.09 -3.49 -2.78
N PRO A 184 -23.21 -3.25 -4.11
CA PRO A 184 -22.27 -2.59 -5.02
C PRO A 184 -22.52 -1.07 -5.18
N ARG A 185 -23.30 -0.46 -4.28
CA ARG A 185 -23.61 0.97 -4.33
C ARG A 185 -22.32 1.81 -4.31
N GLN A 186 -22.14 2.60 -5.35
CA GLN A 186 -21.07 3.60 -5.41
C GLN A 186 -21.66 4.98 -5.19
N PHE A 187 -20.95 5.81 -4.43
CA PHE A 187 -21.26 7.22 -4.27
C PHE A 187 -20.35 8.00 -5.21
N LYS A 188 -20.94 8.83 -6.09
CA LYS A 188 -20.16 9.55 -7.11
C LYS A 188 -19.48 10.77 -6.47
N THR A 189 -20.16 11.39 -5.52
CA THR A 189 -19.70 12.58 -4.81
C THR A 189 -19.85 12.37 -3.31
N CYS A 190 -18.81 12.73 -2.55
CA CYS A 190 -18.79 12.59 -1.09
C CYS A 190 -18.31 13.89 -0.44
N ALA A 191 -18.93 14.27 0.67
CA ALA A 191 -18.41 15.31 1.56
C ALA A 191 -17.88 14.67 2.86
N VAL A 192 -16.63 14.97 3.23
CA VAL A 192 -16.05 14.57 4.52
C VAL A 192 -15.94 15.81 5.38
N VAL A 193 -16.73 15.85 6.45
CA VAL A 193 -16.91 17.04 7.28
C VAL A 193 -16.24 16.80 8.63
N GLY A 194 -15.13 17.49 8.87
CA GLY A 194 -14.45 17.50 10.16
C GLY A 194 -15.15 18.42 11.18
N ASN A 195 -14.59 18.49 12.39
CA ASN A 195 -15.20 19.19 13.52
C ASN A 195 -14.53 20.54 13.83
N SER A 196 -13.90 21.17 12.84
CA SER A 196 -13.25 22.47 13.04
C SER A 196 -14.30 23.53 13.37
N GLY A 197 -14.00 24.36 14.38
CA GLY A 197 -14.81 25.52 14.72
C GLY A 197 -14.90 26.57 13.61
N ASP A 198 -14.01 26.52 12.60
CA ASP A 198 -14.07 27.39 11.43
C ASP A 198 -15.39 27.21 10.64
N LEU A 199 -15.97 26.00 10.68
CA LEU A 199 -17.26 25.73 10.05
C LEU A 199 -18.40 26.57 10.64
N LEU A 200 -18.28 27.07 11.87
CA LEU A 200 -19.29 27.93 12.50
C LEU A 200 -19.43 29.30 11.82
N LYS A 201 -18.43 29.71 11.04
CA LYS A 201 -18.40 31.02 10.36
C LYS A 201 -18.72 30.92 8.86
N MET A 202 -18.94 29.71 8.35
CA MET A 202 -19.08 29.43 6.93
C MET A 202 -20.45 28.82 6.64
N GLU A 203 -21.07 29.16 5.51
CA GLU A 203 -22.38 28.68 5.11
C GLU A 203 -22.30 27.51 4.11
N PHE A 204 -21.49 26.50 4.42
CA PHE A 204 -21.28 25.34 3.52
C PHE A 204 -22.43 24.31 3.54
N GLY A 205 -23.50 24.54 4.30
CA GLY A 205 -24.57 23.55 4.51
C GLY A 205 -25.15 23.00 3.20
N GLU A 206 -25.58 23.88 2.30
CA GLU A 206 -26.12 23.48 0.99
C GLU A 206 -25.06 22.78 0.12
N GLU A 207 -23.82 23.29 0.08
CA GLU A 207 -22.72 22.68 -0.68
C GLU A 207 -22.33 21.29 -0.14
N ILE A 208 -22.48 21.06 1.17
CA ILE A 208 -22.27 19.74 1.77
C ILE A 208 -23.40 18.79 1.38
N ASP A 209 -24.66 19.25 1.51
CA ASP A 209 -25.85 18.42 1.36
C ASP A 209 -26.15 17.99 -0.10
N ILE A 210 -25.53 18.61 -1.11
CA ILE A 210 -25.66 18.14 -2.51
C ILE A 210 -24.94 16.81 -2.82
N HIS A 211 -24.06 16.34 -1.92
CA HIS A 211 -23.26 15.13 -2.17
C HIS A 211 -24.07 13.85 -1.94
N ASP A 212 -23.73 12.78 -2.66
CA ASP A 212 -24.42 11.48 -2.54
C ASP A 212 -24.20 10.82 -1.16
N ALA A 213 -23.09 11.14 -0.50
CA ALA A 213 -22.77 10.72 0.86
C ALA A 213 -22.09 11.87 1.64
N VAL A 214 -22.50 12.04 2.91
CA VAL A 214 -21.87 12.97 3.85
C VAL A 214 -21.35 12.17 5.04
N ILE A 215 -20.05 12.25 5.29
CA ILE A 215 -19.35 11.56 6.37
C ILE A 215 -18.99 12.59 7.45
N ARG A 216 -19.41 12.34 8.68
CA ARG A 216 -19.13 13.16 9.87
C ARG A 216 -18.46 12.27 10.92
N ASP A 217 -17.63 12.86 11.75
CA ASP A 217 -16.91 12.15 12.80
C ASP A 217 -17.35 12.58 14.21
N ASN A 218 -17.20 11.69 15.18
CA ASN A 218 -17.42 11.94 16.62
C ASN A 218 -18.78 12.55 17.01
N GLU A 219 -19.87 12.07 16.39
CA GLU A 219 -21.24 12.53 16.69
C GLU A 219 -21.43 14.06 16.57
N ALA A 220 -20.64 14.72 15.71
CA ALA A 220 -20.77 16.16 15.52
C ALA A 220 -22.21 16.52 15.12
N PRO A 221 -22.83 17.52 15.79
CA PRO A 221 -24.20 17.91 15.48
C PRO A 221 -24.31 18.39 14.03
N ARG A 222 -25.50 18.17 13.45
CA ARG A 222 -25.83 18.74 12.15
C ARG A 222 -26.03 20.24 12.25
#